data_AF-A0A976SJG7-F1
#
_entry.id   AF-A0A976SJG7-F1
#
_cell.length_a   1.000
_cell.length_b   1.000
_cell.length_c   1.000
_cell.angle_alpha   90.00
_cell.angle_beta   90.00
_cell.angle_gamma   90.00
#
_symmetry.space_group_name_H-M   'P 1'
#
loop_
_entity.id
_entity.type
_entity.pdbx_description
1 polymer ?
#
loop_
_entity_poly.entity_id
_entity_poly.type
_entity_poly.pdbx_seq_one_letter_code
_entity_poly.pdbx_strand_id
1 'polypeptide(L)' 'MGSSEKESDDSTSKSGENCKHLKDLYDQCFNNWFKHDFLKGNFNDKCKLKLKDYRACLVEFFEKKGNQKLVDMIKKFD' A
#
# COMPACT_ATOMS: atom_id res chain seq x y z
N MET A 1 31.41 -7.12 11.84
CA MET A 1 31.53 -5.92 11.00
C MET A 1 31.91 -6.37 9.61
N GLY A 2 31.15 -5.98 8.59
CA GLY A 2 31.36 -6.42 7.21
C GLY A 2 30.06 -6.39 6.43
N SER A 3 29.80 -5.24 5.81
CA SER A 3 28.73 -5.03 4.83
C SER A 3 28.80 -6.07 3.73
N SER A 4 27.64 -6.56 3.31
CA SER A 4 27.43 -6.99 1.93
C SER A 4 26.27 -6.17 1.41
N GLU A 5 26.63 -5.17 0.61
CA GLU A 5 25.71 -4.39 -0.20
C GLU A 5 24.94 -5.35 -1.11
N LYS A 6 23.62 -5.38 -0.97
CA LYS A 6 22.71 -5.68 -2.06
C LYS A 6 21.82 -4.47 -2.25
N GLU A 7 22.31 -3.55 -3.08
CA GLU A 7 21.46 -2.65 -3.83
C GLU A 7 20.55 -3.50 -4.73
N SER A 8 19.31 -3.66 -4.28
CA SER A 8 18.16 -4.06 -5.08
C SER A 8 16.90 -3.67 -4.32
N ASP A 9 16.33 -2.53 -4.72
CA ASP A 9 15.02 -1.97 -4.36
C ASP A 9 14.81 -1.40 -2.93
N ASP A 10 15.63 -0.42 -2.57
CA ASP A 10 15.50 0.46 -1.38
C ASP A 10 14.17 1.27 -1.31
N SER A 11 13.45 1.39 -2.43
CA SER A 11 12.23 2.21 -2.49
C SER A 11 11.01 1.49 -1.90
N THR A 12 10.95 0.17 -1.95
CA THR A 12 9.81 -0.62 -1.45
C THR A 12 9.85 -0.76 0.07
N SER A 13 11.03 -0.96 0.65
CA SER A 13 11.23 -1.08 2.11
C SER A 13 10.93 0.24 2.83
N LYS A 14 11.45 1.38 2.34
CA LYS A 14 11.19 2.70 2.94
C LYS A 14 9.75 3.18 2.80
N SER A 15 9.12 2.92 1.65
CA SER A 15 7.68 3.19 1.48
C SER A 15 6.84 2.31 2.41
N GLY A 16 7.27 1.05 2.58
CA GLY A 16 6.67 0.08 3.50
C GLY A 16 6.70 0.53 4.96
N GLU A 17 7.74 1.24 5.40
CA GLU A 17 7.84 1.83 6.74
C GLU A 17 7.02 3.13 6.87
N ASN A 18 7.11 4.03 5.89
CA ASN A 18 6.43 5.34 5.95
C ASN A 18 4.90 5.22 5.95
N CYS A 19 4.38 4.33 5.10
CA CYS A 19 2.94 4.09 4.97
C CYS A 19 2.47 2.86 5.76
N LYS A 20 3.31 2.32 6.66
CA LYS A 20 3.05 1.05 7.36
C LYS A 20 1.74 1.05 8.13
N HIS A 21 1.48 2.12 8.90
CA HIS A 21 0.28 2.19 9.72
C HIS A 21 -1.00 2.15 8.89
N LEU A 22 -1.04 2.91 7.79
CA LEU A 22 -2.19 2.93 6.88
C LEU A 22 -2.37 1.60 6.15
N LYS A 23 -1.25 0.98 5.76
CA LYS A 23 -1.25 -0.38 5.22
C LYS A 23 -1.82 -1.40 6.21
N ASP A 24 -1.35 -1.38 7.46
CA ASP A 24 -1.80 -2.32 8.50
C ASP A 24 -3.31 -2.18 8.75
N LEU A 25 -3.86 -0.95 8.74
CA LEU A 25 -5.29 -0.69 8.86
C LEU A 25 -6.09 -1.23 7.68
N TYR A 26 -5.61 -0.99 6.45
CA TYR A 26 -6.21 -1.52 5.24
C TYR A 26 -6.18 -3.06 5.23
N ASP A 27 -5.02 -3.67 5.49
CA ASP A 27 -4.82 -5.12 5.45
C ASP A 27 -5.69 -5.82 6.52
N GLN A 28 -5.79 -5.27 7.73
CA GLN A 28 -6.70 -5.81 8.75
C GLN A 28 -8.16 -5.77 8.31
N CYS A 29 -8.60 -4.65 7.73
CA CYS A 29 -9.95 -4.52 7.19
C CYS A 29 -10.18 -5.53 6.06
N PHE A 30 -9.27 -5.56 5.08
CA PHE A 30 -9.38 -6.41 3.91
C PHE A 30 -9.40 -7.89 4.29
N ASN A 31 -8.52 -8.33 5.19
CA ASN A 31 -8.47 -9.73 5.63
C ASN A 31 -9.77 -10.16 6.33
N ASN A 32 -10.35 -9.29 7.15
CA ASN A 32 -11.61 -9.56 7.80
C ASN A 32 -12.77 -9.60 6.79
N TRP A 33 -12.88 -8.57 5.94
CA TRP A 33 -13.89 -8.50 4.89
C TRP A 33 -13.79 -9.67 3.90
N PHE A 34 -12.58 -10.04 3.49
CA PHE A 34 -12.36 -11.14 2.55
C PHE A 34 -12.90 -12.46 3.12
N LYS A 35 -12.57 -12.77 4.37
CA LYS A 35 -12.99 -14.00 5.05
C LYS A 35 -14.48 -14.05 5.35
N HIS A 36 -15.08 -12.93 5.77
CA HIS A 36 -16.42 -12.91 6.33
C HIS A 36 -17.51 -12.44 5.35
N ASP A 37 -17.17 -11.62 4.36
CA ASP A 37 -18.09 -11.06 3.37
C ASP A 37 -17.79 -11.61 1.96
N PHE A 38 -16.59 -11.36 1.41
CA PHE A 38 -16.27 -11.66 0.01
C PHE A 38 -16.43 -13.14 -0.34
N LEU A 39 -15.83 -14.04 0.45
CA LEU A 39 -15.92 -15.48 0.24
C LEU A 39 -17.35 -16.04 0.41
N LYS A 40 -18.26 -15.27 1.00
CA LYS A 40 -19.68 -15.62 1.17
C LYS A 40 -20.58 -14.98 0.11
N GLY A 41 -19.99 -14.35 -0.90
CA GLY A 41 -20.71 -13.68 -1.99
C GLY A 41 -21.16 -12.25 -1.67
N ASN A 42 -20.73 -11.66 -0.55
CA ASN A 42 -20.97 -10.24 -0.28
C ASN A 42 -19.77 -9.41 -0.76
N PHE A 43 -19.92 -8.79 -1.93
CA PHE A 43 -18.86 -8.02 -2.59
C PHE A 43 -18.82 -6.54 -2.20
N ASN A 44 -19.61 -6.11 -1.21
CA ASN A 44 -19.60 -4.71 -0.79
C ASN A 44 -18.29 -4.37 -0.06
N ASP A 45 -17.40 -3.64 -0.72
CA ASP A 45 -16.08 -3.28 -0.20
C ASP A 45 -16.17 -2.17 0.88
N LYS A 46 -16.07 -2.59 2.14
CA LYS A 46 -16.08 -1.72 3.33
C LYS A 46 -14.70 -1.09 3.63
N CYS A 47 -13.67 -1.50 2.89
CA CYS A 47 -12.28 -1.14 3.11
C CYS A 47 -11.77 -0.09 2.13
N LYS A 48 -12.55 0.25 1.10
CA LYS A 48 -12.24 1.25 0.07
C LYS A 48 -11.69 2.57 0.62
N LEU A 49 -12.23 3.10 1.72
CA LEU A 49 -11.72 4.33 2.31
C LEU A 49 -10.29 4.17 2.87
N LYS A 50 -10.01 3.05 3.57
CA LYS A 50 -8.69 2.77 4.14
C LYS A 50 -7.67 2.53 3.03
N LEU A 51 -8.10 1.88 1.94
CA LEU A 51 -7.30 1.71 0.74
C LEU A 51 -6.93 3.05 0.12
N LYS A 52 -7.88 3.99 0.04
CA LYS A 52 -7.64 5.34 -0.47
C LYS A 52 -6.60 6.08 0.37
N ASP A 53 -6.72 6.03 1.69
CA ASP A 53 -5.76 6.67 2.60
C ASP A 53 -4.34 6.06 2.44
N TYR A 54 -4.25 4.74 2.35
CA TYR A 54 -2.98 4.06 2.10
C TYR A 54 -2.36 4.46 0.75
N ARG A 55 -3.15 4.49 -0.33
CA ARG A 55 -2.67 4.91 -1.66
C ARG A 55 -2.23 6.37 -1.69
N ALA A 56 -2.96 7.26 -1.01
CA ALA A 56 -2.58 8.66 -0.90
C ALA A 56 -1.18 8.81 -0.27
N CYS A 57 -0.89 8.06 0.79
CA CYS A 57 0.45 8.03 1.38
C CYS A 57 1.52 7.54 0.39
N LEU A 58 1.25 6.49 -0.37
CA LEU A 58 2.18 6.00 -1.39
C LEU A 58 2.44 7.06 -2.46
N VAL A 59 1.39 7.72 -2.96
CA VAL A 59 1.50 8.81 -3.94
C VAL A 59 2.43 9.90 -3.40
N GLU A 60 2.18 10.41 -2.20
CA GLU A 60 3.02 11.45 -1.60
C GLU A 60 4.47 11.00 -1.43
N PHE A 61 4.70 9.76 -1.00
CA PHE A 61 6.04 9.21 -0.82
C PHE A 61 6.79 9.14 -2.15
N PHE A 62 6.16 8.61 -3.20
CA PHE A 62 6.80 8.42 -4.50
C PHE A 62 6.92 9.72 -5.29
N GLU A 63 6.01 10.68 -5.13
CA GLU A 63 6.14 12.05 -5.65
C GLU A 63 7.39 12.73 -5.05
N LYS A 64 7.58 12.66 -3.72
CA LYS A 64 8.78 13.21 -3.04
C LYS A 64 10.08 12.55 -3.48
N LYS A 65 10.02 11.29 -3.93
CA LYS A 65 11.17 10.52 -4.45
C LYS A 65 11.40 10.72 -5.95
N GLY A 66 10.55 11.46 -6.66
CA GLY A 66 10.63 11.64 -8.11
C GLY A 66 10.23 10.41 -8.93
N ASN A 67 9.55 9.43 -8.31
CA ASN A 67 9.16 8.17 -8.93
C ASN A 67 7.80 8.30 -9.65
N GLN A 68 7.72 9.18 -10.65
CA GLN A 68 6.48 9.52 -11.36
C GLN A 68 5.76 8.28 -11.95
N LYS A 69 6.51 7.33 -12.51
CA LYS A 69 5.94 6.09 -13.05
C LYS A 69 5.12 5.33 -12.02
N LEU A 70 5.57 5.30 -10.76
CA LEU A 70 4.87 4.58 -9.70
C LEU A 70 3.64 5.34 -9.23
N VAL A 71 3.72 6.67 -9.16
CA VAL A 71 2.60 7.56 -8.86
C VAL A 71 1.48 7.38 -9.88
N ASP A 72 1.82 7.38 -11.18
CA ASP A 72 0.86 7.20 -12.27
C ASP A 72 0.20 5.81 -12.19
N MET A 73 0.99 4.78 -11.87
CA MET A 73 0.45 3.43 -11.64
C MET A 73 -0.53 3.40 -10.47
N ILE A 74 -0.22 4.03 -9.34
CA ILE A 74 -1.11 4.04 -8.16
C ILE A 74 -2.42 4.77 -8.47
N LYS A 75 -2.36 5.93 -9.14
CA LYS A 75 -3.52 6.76 -9.48
C LYS A 75 -4.46 6.10 -10.51
N LYS A 76 -3.98 5.15 -11.30
CA LYS A 76 -4.79 4.44 -12.31
C LYS A 76 -5.87 3.53 -11.69
N PHE A 77 -5.72 3.15 -10.42
CA PHE A 77 -6.61 2.19 -9.75
C PHE A 77 -7.59 2.83 -8.76
N ASP A 78 -7.61 4.16 -8.65
CA ASP A 78 -8.55 4.93 -7.83
C ASP A 78 -9.86 5.21 -8.56
#